data_AF-A0AAW1ZAL8-F1
#
_entry.id   AF-A0AAW1ZAL8-F1
#
_cell.length_a   1.000
_cell.length_b   1.000
_cell.length_c   1.000
_cell.angle_alpha   90.00
_cell.angle_beta   90.00
_cell.angle_gamma   90.00
#
_symmetry.space_group_name_H-M   'P 1'
#
loop_
_entity.id
_entity.type
_entity.pdbx_description
1 polymer ?
#
loop_
_entity_poly.entity_id
_entity_poly.type
_entity_poly.pdbx_seq_one_letter_code
_entity_poly.pdbx_strand_id
1 'polypeptide(L)'
;MMSVDVLIACAVLQDHADQLSVLGNIIRPGAETQQRTELHLKTAQLMARSSLSDFTGELHKSQKQISIQESLLTPDNLAKVQRDRQFVSDVINGLMVELQEENTFQSLFSAVGEDRKKKVQLLDIINREEEGCLRIKALQKQLLDIRKQKTEECERLEELGAYLREQVQNMRVRTNRQEKFVKSCAEQLVCQGLKLSSHKENELEDEAGMLQERIEEEKNVHMETEIFLKRQHANLREKLQFWIQRYEKDMEEKEQEISALKNKRNNSHARIQELSKKCRDMQEVIIEDRMEKEHLRAQLEKEQKERGAATKIQAWWRGTLVRRGLRSPKKADKSKSKAGKKGKKKKK
;
A
#
# COMPACT_ATOMS: atom_id res chain seq x y z
N MET A 1 30.25 -41.73 -131.29
CA MET A 1 31.25 -42.82 -131.28
C MET A 1 31.76 -42.91 -129.85
N MET A 2 31.48 -44.00 -129.15
CA MET A 2 31.96 -44.18 -127.78
C MET A 2 33.49 -44.28 -127.79
N SER A 3 34.16 -43.50 -126.93
CA SER A 3 35.61 -43.60 -126.75
C SER A 3 35.96 -45.00 -126.22
N VAL A 4 37.10 -45.55 -126.67
CA VAL A 4 37.62 -46.85 -126.20
C VAL A 4 37.70 -46.89 -124.67
N ASP A 5 38.01 -45.75 -124.05
CA ASP A 5 38.11 -45.62 -122.59
C ASP A 5 36.75 -45.79 -121.89
N VAL A 6 35.65 -45.34 -122.52
CA VAL A 6 34.28 -45.48 -121.97
C VAL A 6 33.79 -46.92 -122.10
N LEU A 7 34.16 -47.61 -123.19
CA LEU A 7 33.87 -49.03 -123.38
C LEU A 7 34.59 -49.91 -122.35
N ILE A 8 35.86 -49.62 -122.08
CA ILE A 8 36.63 -50.31 -121.03
C ILE A 8 36.01 -50.04 -119.66
N ALA A 9 35.65 -48.79 -119.35
CA ALA A 9 35.00 -48.43 -118.10
C ALA A 9 33.64 -49.12 -117.91
N CYS A 10 32.81 -49.19 -118.96
CA CYS A 10 31.51 -49.88 -118.90
C CYS A 10 31.66 -51.39 -118.72
N ALA A 11 32.65 -52.03 -119.35
CA ALA A 11 32.91 -53.45 -119.17
C ALA A 11 33.32 -53.79 -117.72
N VAL A 12 34.14 -52.92 -117.11
CA VAL A 12 34.54 -53.07 -115.70
C VAL A 12 33.37 -52.80 -114.75
N LEU A 13 32.53 -51.79 -115.02
CA LEU A 13 31.34 -51.49 -114.22
C LEU A 13 30.28 -52.61 -114.32
N GLN A 14 30.13 -53.21 -115.51
CA GLN A 14 29.25 -54.36 -115.74
C GLN A 14 29.70 -55.57 -114.92
N ASP A 15 31.00 -55.90 -114.95
CA ASP A 15 31.58 -56.97 -114.12
C ASP A 15 31.37 -56.70 -112.63
N HIS A 16 31.54 -55.46 -112.16
CA HIS A 16 31.27 -55.10 -110.77
C HIS A 16 29.77 -55.15 -110.40
N ALA A 17 28.86 -54.78 -111.30
CA ALA A 17 27.42 -54.92 -111.11
C ALA A 17 27.01 -56.39 -111.02
N ASP A 18 27.59 -57.25 -111.87
CA ASP A 18 27.37 -58.69 -111.89
C ASP A 18 27.92 -59.36 -110.62
N GLN A 19 29.11 -58.94 -110.16
CA GLN A 19 29.69 -59.39 -108.90
C GLN A 19 28.85 -58.96 -107.69
N LEU A 20 28.31 -57.72 -107.68
CA LEU A 20 27.39 -57.27 -106.64
C LEU A 20 26.08 -58.06 -106.68
N SER A 21 25.57 -58.39 -107.87
CA SER A 21 24.41 -59.25 -108.07
C SER A 21 24.61 -60.63 -107.44
N VAL A 22 25.76 -61.26 -107.72
CA VAL A 22 26.20 -62.53 -107.13
C VAL A 22 26.32 -62.42 -105.61
N LEU A 23 26.95 -61.36 -105.10
CA LEU A 23 27.08 -61.12 -103.65
C LEU A 23 25.72 -61.04 -102.95
N GLY A 24 24.70 -60.40 -103.55
CA GLY A 24 23.37 -60.36 -102.91
C GLY A 24 22.57 -61.64 -103.03
N ASN A 25 22.93 -62.54 -103.94
CA ASN A 25 22.40 -63.91 -103.94
C ASN A 25 23.03 -64.77 -102.84
N ILE A 26 24.30 -64.51 -102.51
CA ILE A 26 25.05 -65.20 -101.44
C ILE A 26 24.65 -64.69 -100.05
N ILE A 27 24.47 -63.37 -99.91
CA ILE A 27 24.15 -62.69 -98.64
C ILE A 27 22.66 -62.81 -98.29
N ARG A 28 21.84 -63.31 -99.22
CA ARG A 28 20.42 -63.57 -98.99
C ARG A 28 20.27 -64.56 -97.83
N PRO A 29 19.59 -64.20 -96.73
CA PRO A 29 19.30 -65.17 -95.69
C PRO A 29 18.33 -66.20 -96.28
N GLY A 30 18.86 -67.33 -96.72
CA GLY A 30 18.05 -68.53 -96.93
C GLY A 30 17.49 -68.92 -95.57
N ALA A 31 16.16 -68.97 -95.45
CA ALA A 31 15.46 -69.32 -94.22
C ALA A 31 15.92 -70.66 -93.61
N GLU A 32 16.52 -71.55 -94.43
CA GLU A 32 17.01 -72.87 -94.01
C GLU A 32 18.32 -72.82 -93.20
N THR A 33 19.19 -71.83 -93.39
CA THR A 33 20.47 -71.75 -92.70
C THR A 33 20.34 -71.22 -91.27
N GLN A 34 19.31 -70.40 -90.99
CA GLN A 34 19.04 -69.82 -89.67
C GLN A 34 18.55 -70.84 -88.64
N GLN A 35 17.71 -71.80 -89.04
CA GLN A 35 17.24 -72.85 -88.12
C GLN A 35 18.37 -73.79 -87.69
N ARG A 36 19.30 -74.11 -88.61
CA ARG A 36 20.40 -75.03 -88.32
C ARG A 36 21.42 -74.42 -87.37
N THR A 37 21.79 -73.15 -87.57
CA THR A 37 22.73 -72.44 -86.70
C THR A 37 22.15 -72.14 -85.32
N GLU A 38 20.86 -71.81 -85.23
CA GLU A 38 20.19 -71.57 -83.94
C GLU A 38 20.06 -72.86 -83.10
N LEU A 39 19.83 -74.02 -83.75
CA LEU A 39 19.85 -75.33 -83.09
C LEU A 39 21.25 -75.72 -82.61
N HIS A 40 22.29 -75.49 -83.43
CA HIS A 40 23.67 -75.77 -83.02
C HIS A 40 24.16 -74.86 -81.89
N LEU A 41 23.77 -73.58 -81.88
CA LEU A 41 24.12 -72.64 -80.82
C LEU A 41 23.43 -72.97 -79.48
N LYS A 42 22.13 -73.35 -79.52
CA LYS A 42 21.41 -73.85 -78.33
C LYS A 42 22.04 -75.13 -77.77
N THR A 43 22.52 -76.02 -78.64
CA THR A 43 23.18 -77.27 -78.24
C THR A 43 24.58 -77.01 -77.64
N ALA A 44 25.33 -76.06 -78.19
CA ALA A 44 26.64 -75.67 -77.67
C ALA A 44 26.55 -74.92 -76.32
N GLN A 45 25.56 -74.07 -76.12
CA GLN A 45 25.30 -73.37 -74.85
C GLN A 45 24.88 -74.33 -73.71
N LEU A 46 24.20 -75.43 -74.04
CA LEU A 46 23.86 -76.48 -73.07
C LEU A 46 25.10 -77.30 -72.66
N MET A 47 26.01 -77.59 -73.60
CA MET A 47 27.26 -78.33 -73.33
C MET A 47 28.32 -77.49 -72.58
N ALA A 48 28.32 -76.16 -72.76
CA ALA A 48 29.26 -75.26 -72.08
C ALA A 48 28.91 -74.99 -70.59
N ARG A 49 27.70 -75.33 -70.13
CA ARG A 49 27.29 -75.16 -68.72
C ARG A 49 27.72 -76.29 -67.79
N SER A 50 28.32 -77.37 -68.30
CA SER A 50 28.58 -78.59 -67.51
C SER A 50 30.04 -78.97 -67.30
N SER A 51 31.05 -78.17 -67.66
CA SER A 51 32.42 -78.43 -67.19
C SER A 51 33.31 -77.20 -67.28
N LEU A 52 33.92 -76.83 -66.17
CA LEU A 52 34.84 -75.70 -66.06
C LEU A 52 36.10 -76.18 -65.33
N SER A 53 37.09 -76.67 -66.08
CA SER A 53 38.51 -76.56 -65.75
C SER A 53 39.37 -77.19 -66.87
N ASP A 54 40.40 -76.44 -67.25
CA ASP A 54 41.60 -76.88 -67.98
C ASP A 54 41.51 -77.14 -69.49
N PHE A 55 41.39 -76.06 -70.27
CA PHE A 55 41.98 -75.91 -71.63
C PHE A 55 41.85 -74.45 -72.13
N THR A 56 42.30 -73.46 -71.34
CA THR A 56 41.90 -72.04 -71.52
C THR A 56 42.85 -71.17 -72.37
N GLY A 57 43.96 -71.70 -72.89
CA GLY A 57 44.88 -70.93 -73.75
C GLY A 57 44.46 -70.88 -75.24
N GLU A 58 43.97 -71.99 -75.78
CA GLU A 58 43.61 -72.11 -77.20
C GLU A 58 42.14 -71.75 -77.47
N LEU A 59 41.23 -72.06 -76.53
CA LEU A 59 39.80 -71.72 -76.61
C LEU A 59 39.52 -70.21 -76.67
N HIS A 60 40.36 -69.36 -76.08
CA HIS A 60 40.14 -67.91 -76.11
C HIS A 60 40.49 -67.26 -77.45
N LYS A 61 41.35 -67.87 -78.27
CA LYS A 61 41.57 -67.43 -79.65
C LYS A 61 40.39 -67.83 -80.52
N SER A 62 39.89 -69.06 -80.38
CA SER A 62 38.73 -69.59 -81.10
C SER A 62 37.42 -68.88 -80.74
N GLN A 63 37.18 -68.61 -79.44
CA GLN A 63 35.97 -67.92 -78.95
C GLN A 63 35.91 -66.46 -79.39
N LYS A 64 37.06 -65.74 -79.41
CA LYS A 64 37.13 -64.39 -79.99
C LYS A 64 36.85 -64.40 -81.49
N GLN A 65 37.31 -65.43 -82.20
CA GLN A 65 37.09 -65.56 -83.64
C GLN A 65 35.62 -65.86 -83.98
N ILE A 66 34.93 -66.67 -83.17
CA ILE A 66 33.50 -66.98 -83.31
C ILE A 66 32.62 -65.78 -82.93
N SER A 67 32.94 -65.08 -81.83
CA SER A 67 32.16 -63.91 -81.39
C SER A 67 32.24 -62.74 -82.39
N ILE A 68 33.37 -62.57 -83.09
CA ILE A 68 33.49 -61.60 -84.18
C ILE A 68 32.64 -62.03 -85.39
N GLN A 69 32.59 -63.33 -85.71
CA GLN A 69 31.75 -63.84 -86.80
C GLN A 69 30.24 -63.71 -86.48
N GLU A 70 29.83 -63.97 -85.25
CA GLU A 70 28.44 -63.82 -84.80
C GLU A 70 27.99 -62.35 -84.80
N SER A 71 28.85 -61.41 -84.40
CA SER A 71 28.58 -59.96 -84.47
C SER A 71 28.37 -59.45 -85.90
N LEU A 72 28.98 -60.08 -86.90
CA LEU A 72 28.86 -59.71 -88.32
C LEU A 72 27.60 -60.28 -88.98
N LEU A 73 26.93 -61.26 -88.34
CA LEU A 73 25.78 -62.00 -88.88
C LEU A 73 24.44 -61.66 -88.20
N THR A 74 24.36 -60.56 -87.44
CA THR A 74 23.08 -60.10 -86.88
C THR A 74 22.12 -59.66 -88.00
N PRO A 75 20.81 -59.90 -87.85
CA PRO A 75 19.83 -59.63 -88.90
C PRO A 75 19.81 -58.16 -89.34
N ASP A 76 20.07 -57.23 -88.41
CA ASP A 76 20.17 -55.80 -88.72
C ASP A 76 21.42 -55.45 -89.53
N ASN A 77 22.56 -56.09 -89.22
CA ASN A 77 23.79 -55.91 -89.98
C ASN A 77 23.65 -56.50 -91.39
N LEU A 78 23.01 -57.66 -91.51
CA LEU A 78 22.71 -58.29 -92.80
C LEU A 78 21.74 -57.44 -93.63
N ALA A 79 20.69 -56.89 -93.01
CA ALA A 79 19.76 -55.98 -93.66
C ALA A 79 20.40 -54.64 -94.06
N LYS A 80 21.38 -54.15 -93.29
CA LYS A 80 22.19 -53.00 -93.67
C LYS A 80 23.10 -53.33 -94.85
N VAL A 81 23.85 -54.43 -94.81
CA VAL A 81 24.72 -54.87 -95.91
C VAL A 81 23.92 -55.06 -97.20
N GLN A 82 22.71 -55.62 -97.12
CA GLN A 82 21.85 -55.77 -98.29
C GLN A 82 21.39 -54.41 -98.86
N ARG A 83 21.05 -53.44 -98.00
CA ARG A 83 20.71 -52.07 -98.43
C ARG A 83 21.91 -51.34 -99.03
N ASP A 84 23.09 -51.44 -98.40
CA ASP A 84 24.33 -50.84 -98.88
C ASP A 84 24.73 -51.44 -100.23
N ARG A 85 24.62 -52.77 -100.38
CA ARG A 85 24.83 -53.48 -101.67
C ARG A 85 23.87 -52.99 -102.74
N GLN A 86 22.58 -52.91 -102.42
CA GLN A 86 21.57 -52.46 -103.38
C GLN A 86 21.82 -51.02 -103.81
N PHE A 87 22.15 -50.12 -102.86
CA PHE A 87 22.54 -48.75 -103.14
C PHE A 87 23.74 -48.66 -104.09
N VAL A 88 24.82 -49.43 -103.83
CA VAL A 88 26.00 -49.45 -104.72
C VAL A 88 25.64 -50.02 -106.10
N SER A 89 24.81 -51.06 -106.17
CA SER A 89 24.32 -51.61 -107.44
C SER A 89 23.50 -50.60 -108.23
N ASP A 90 22.61 -49.85 -107.56
CA ASP A 90 21.78 -48.82 -108.20
C ASP A 90 22.62 -47.65 -108.71
N VAL A 91 23.66 -47.25 -107.96
CA VAL A 91 24.62 -46.20 -108.35
C VAL A 91 25.48 -46.65 -109.54
N ILE A 92 25.99 -47.89 -109.54
CA ILE A 92 26.80 -48.44 -110.64
C ILE A 92 25.96 -48.58 -111.90
N ASN A 93 24.74 -49.12 -111.79
CA ASN A 93 23.84 -49.24 -112.93
C ASN A 93 23.44 -47.86 -113.49
N GLY A 94 23.14 -46.88 -112.61
CA GLY A 94 22.86 -45.50 -113.02
C GLY A 94 24.06 -44.83 -113.72
N LEU A 95 25.27 -45.01 -113.20
CA LEU A 95 26.50 -44.52 -113.81
C LEU A 95 26.77 -45.18 -115.17
N MET A 96 26.51 -46.48 -115.29
CA MET A 96 26.75 -47.24 -116.52
C MET A 96 25.79 -46.81 -117.63
N VAL A 97 24.51 -46.56 -117.31
CA VAL A 97 23.54 -45.96 -118.24
C VAL A 97 23.97 -44.54 -118.65
N GLU A 98 24.36 -43.70 -117.69
CA GLU A 98 24.81 -42.32 -117.97
C GLU A 98 26.07 -42.28 -118.86
N LEU A 99 27.03 -43.17 -118.64
CA LEU A 99 28.24 -43.29 -119.46
C LEU A 99 27.96 -43.80 -120.88
N GLN A 100 26.97 -44.69 -121.04
CA GLN A 100 26.58 -45.23 -122.35
C GLN A 100 25.79 -44.22 -123.19
N GLU A 101 24.91 -43.45 -122.56
CA GLU A 101 23.99 -42.54 -123.25
C GLU A 101 24.56 -41.11 -123.40
N GLU A 102 25.19 -40.57 -122.36
CA GLU A 102 25.55 -39.14 -122.27
C GLU A 102 27.07 -38.89 -122.14
N ASN A 103 27.88 -39.93 -121.88
CA ASN A 103 29.32 -39.86 -121.57
C ASN A 103 29.65 -38.93 -120.37
N THR A 104 28.74 -38.79 -119.41
CA THR A 104 28.93 -38.03 -118.16
C THR A 104 28.86 -38.93 -116.93
N PHE A 105 29.17 -38.37 -115.76
CA PHE A 105 29.24 -39.10 -114.48
C PHE A 105 28.61 -38.32 -113.31
N GLN A 106 27.66 -37.42 -113.60
CA GLN A 106 27.00 -36.55 -112.62
C GLN A 106 26.11 -37.33 -111.64
N SER A 107 25.52 -38.46 -112.05
CA SER A 107 24.72 -39.31 -111.16
C SER A 107 25.51 -39.81 -109.96
N LEU A 108 26.77 -40.23 -110.18
CA LEU A 108 27.70 -40.63 -109.11
C LEU A 108 28.04 -39.45 -108.18
N PHE A 109 28.33 -38.27 -108.74
CA PHE A 109 28.62 -37.08 -107.94
C PHE A 109 27.42 -36.63 -107.10
N SER A 110 26.19 -36.72 -107.64
CA SER A 110 24.96 -36.41 -106.91
C SER A 110 24.71 -37.42 -105.78
N ALA A 111 24.83 -38.72 -106.05
CA ALA A 111 24.66 -39.78 -105.05
C ALA A 111 25.67 -39.66 -103.90
N VAL A 112 26.96 -39.44 -104.22
CA VAL A 112 28.01 -39.20 -103.22
C VAL A 112 27.77 -37.88 -102.47
N GLY A 113 27.28 -36.84 -103.14
CA GLY A 113 26.94 -35.56 -102.53
C GLY A 113 25.78 -35.66 -101.54
N GLU A 114 24.74 -36.41 -101.87
CA GLU A 114 23.61 -36.70 -100.99
C GLU A 114 24.01 -37.57 -99.79
N ASP A 115 24.81 -38.62 -100.00
CA ASP A 115 25.32 -39.45 -98.91
C ASP A 115 26.21 -38.65 -97.94
N ARG A 116 27.05 -37.77 -98.49
CA ARG A 116 27.86 -36.83 -97.69
C ARG A 116 26.98 -35.86 -96.90
N LYS A 117 25.89 -35.34 -97.47
CA LYS A 117 24.91 -34.49 -96.75
C LYS A 117 24.20 -35.26 -95.63
N LYS A 118 23.73 -36.48 -95.90
CA LYS A 118 23.09 -37.36 -94.91
C LYS A 118 24.04 -37.67 -93.75
N LYS A 119 25.32 -37.96 -94.05
CA LYS A 119 26.36 -38.18 -93.04
C LYS A 119 26.58 -36.96 -92.15
N VAL A 120 26.66 -35.76 -92.73
CA VAL A 120 26.79 -34.51 -91.94
C VAL A 120 25.56 -34.28 -91.07
N GLN A 121 24.34 -34.47 -91.60
CA GLN A 121 23.10 -34.33 -90.83
C GLN A 121 23.02 -35.32 -89.66
N LEU A 122 23.44 -36.57 -89.85
CA LEU A 122 23.51 -37.58 -88.79
C LEU A 122 24.50 -37.17 -87.69
N LEU A 123 25.69 -36.70 -88.06
CA LEU A 123 26.68 -36.21 -87.09
C LEU A 123 26.15 -35.01 -86.30
N ASP A 124 25.43 -34.09 -86.94
CA ASP A 124 24.77 -32.96 -86.27
C ASP A 124 23.69 -33.42 -85.28
N ILE A 125 22.89 -34.42 -85.65
CA ILE A 125 21.86 -34.99 -84.75
C ILE A 125 22.53 -35.65 -83.54
N ILE A 126 23.59 -36.44 -83.76
CA ILE A 126 24.34 -37.10 -82.69
C ILE A 126 24.92 -36.06 -81.74
N ASN A 127 25.60 -35.02 -82.25
CA ASN A 127 26.17 -33.97 -81.42
C ASN A 127 25.09 -33.23 -80.61
N ARG A 128 23.94 -32.89 -81.21
CA ARG A 128 22.83 -32.25 -80.48
C ARG A 128 22.24 -33.15 -79.39
N GLU A 129 22.14 -34.45 -79.65
CA GLU A 129 21.63 -35.43 -78.69
C GLU A 129 22.61 -35.62 -77.52
N GLU A 130 23.91 -35.71 -77.81
CA GLU A 130 24.97 -35.77 -76.79
C GLU A 130 24.96 -34.52 -75.90
N GLU A 131 24.90 -33.33 -76.51
CA GLU A 131 24.74 -32.07 -75.77
C GLU A 131 23.43 -32.04 -74.97
N GLY A 132 22.33 -32.55 -75.53
CA GLY A 132 21.04 -32.66 -74.87
C GLY A 132 21.13 -33.54 -73.62
N CYS A 133 21.74 -34.72 -73.76
CA CYS A 133 22.01 -35.64 -72.66
C CYS A 133 22.87 -35.01 -71.56
N LEU A 134 23.92 -34.26 -71.94
CA LEU A 134 24.75 -33.54 -70.97
C LEU A 134 23.97 -32.44 -70.25
N ARG A 135 23.15 -31.66 -70.96
CA ARG A 135 22.26 -30.64 -70.38
C ARG A 135 21.26 -31.26 -69.41
N ILE A 136 20.63 -32.37 -69.78
CA ILE A 136 19.67 -33.09 -68.92
C ILE A 136 20.37 -33.57 -67.64
N LYS A 137 21.55 -34.19 -67.74
CA LYS A 137 22.33 -34.63 -66.57
C LYS A 137 22.71 -33.45 -65.67
N ALA A 138 23.11 -32.32 -66.25
CA ALA A 138 23.43 -31.11 -65.48
C ALA A 138 22.21 -30.56 -64.74
N LEU A 139 21.05 -30.47 -65.40
CA LEU A 139 19.80 -30.02 -64.80
C LEU A 139 19.29 -30.98 -63.71
N GLN A 140 19.40 -32.29 -63.92
CA GLN A 140 19.07 -33.29 -62.91
C GLN A 140 19.93 -33.14 -61.65
N LYS A 141 21.24 -32.90 -61.83
CA LYS A 141 22.15 -32.61 -60.71
C LYS A 141 21.76 -31.33 -59.98
N GLN A 142 21.50 -30.24 -60.71
CA GLN A 142 21.05 -28.98 -60.11
C GLN A 142 19.75 -29.14 -59.33
N LEU A 143 18.78 -29.90 -59.84
CA LEU A 143 17.53 -30.19 -59.12
C LEU A 143 17.76 -30.97 -57.83
N LEU A 144 18.67 -31.94 -57.83
CA LEU A 144 19.03 -32.69 -56.62
C LEU A 144 19.72 -31.79 -55.60
N ASP A 145 20.67 -30.96 -56.05
CA ASP A 145 21.39 -30.02 -55.19
C ASP A 145 20.43 -28.99 -54.55
N ILE A 146 19.50 -28.43 -55.34
CA ILE A 146 18.47 -27.51 -54.84
C ILE A 146 17.55 -28.20 -53.83
N ARG A 147 17.11 -29.44 -54.11
CA ARG A 147 16.26 -30.20 -53.16
C ARG A 147 16.98 -30.42 -51.84
N LYS A 148 18.24 -30.84 -51.89
CA LYS A 148 19.07 -31.05 -50.69
C LYS A 148 19.27 -29.76 -49.90
N GLN A 149 19.60 -28.66 -50.59
CA GLN A 149 19.75 -27.35 -49.94
C GLN A 149 18.44 -26.90 -49.28
N LYS A 150 17.29 -27.15 -49.91
CA LYS A 150 15.99 -26.80 -49.35
C LYS A 150 15.61 -27.66 -48.16
N THR A 151 15.92 -28.96 -48.16
CA THR A 151 15.69 -29.82 -46.98
C THR A 151 16.55 -29.38 -45.80
N GLU A 152 17.84 -29.08 -46.03
CA GLU A 152 18.75 -28.57 -44.99
C GLU A 152 18.27 -27.22 -44.44
N GLU A 153 17.77 -26.32 -45.31
CA GLU A 153 17.21 -25.03 -44.88
C GLU A 153 15.93 -25.21 -44.05
N CYS A 154 15.05 -26.15 -44.42
CA CYS A 154 13.87 -26.50 -43.66
C CYS A 154 14.23 -27.05 -42.27
N GLU A 155 15.14 -28.01 -42.19
CA GLU A 155 15.63 -28.58 -40.92
C GLU A 155 16.20 -27.49 -40.01
N ARG A 156 17.06 -26.61 -40.55
CA ARG A 156 17.63 -25.48 -39.80
C ARG A 156 16.56 -24.52 -39.27
N LEU A 157 15.51 -24.26 -40.05
CA LEU A 157 14.39 -23.41 -39.63
C LEU A 157 13.52 -24.09 -38.59
N GLU A 158 13.31 -25.40 -38.68
CA GLU A 158 12.59 -26.19 -37.69
C GLU A 158 13.30 -26.22 -36.34
N GLU A 159 14.63 -26.43 -36.34
CA GLU A 159 15.48 -26.34 -35.16
C GLU A 159 15.43 -24.96 -34.52
N LEU A 160 15.55 -23.89 -35.32
CA LEU A 160 15.42 -22.52 -34.83
C LEU A 160 14.02 -22.27 -34.23
N GLY A 161 12.98 -22.78 -34.89
CA GLY A 161 11.61 -22.72 -34.37
C GLY A 161 11.45 -23.43 -33.03
N ALA A 162 12.06 -24.60 -32.86
CA ALA A 162 12.05 -25.35 -31.60
C ALA A 162 12.79 -24.59 -30.49
N TYR A 163 13.98 -24.08 -30.78
CA TYR A 163 14.76 -23.27 -29.85
C TYR A 163 14.02 -22.02 -29.39
N LEU A 164 13.40 -21.29 -30.31
CA LEU A 164 12.64 -20.08 -29.97
C LEU A 164 11.40 -20.42 -29.11
N ARG A 165 10.72 -21.54 -29.39
CA ARG A 165 9.61 -22.01 -28.55
C ARG A 165 10.08 -22.35 -27.13
N GLU A 166 11.21 -23.03 -27.00
CA GLU A 166 11.79 -23.37 -25.71
C GLU A 166 12.21 -22.11 -24.93
N GLN A 167 12.86 -21.15 -25.59
CA GLN A 167 13.21 -19.84 -25.01
C GLN A 167 11.97 -19.11 -24.45
N VAL A 168 10.90 -19.01 -25.24
CA VAL A 168 9.65 -18.37 -24.81
C VAL A 168 9.04 -19.10 -23.61
N GLN A 169 9.01 -20.44 -23.64
CA GLN A 169 8.46 -21.23 -22.55
C GLN A 169 9.30 -21.09 -21.27
N ASN A 170 10.62 -21.13 -21.38
CA ASN A 170 11.54 -20.92 -20.26
C ASN A 170 11.37 -19.53 -19.63
N MET A 171 11.26 -18.49 -20.46
CA MET A 171 10.99 -17.13 -19.97
C MET A 171 9.64 -17.05 -19.27
N ARG A 172 8.58 -17.66 -19.83
CA ARG A 172 7.25 -17.68 -19.21
C ARG A 172 7.25 -18.37 -17.84
N VAL A 173 7.92 -19.51 -17.71
CA VAL A 173 8.04 -20.23 -16.44
C VAL A 173 8.84 -19.42 -15.42
N ARG A 174 9.98 -18.83 -15.83
CA ARG A 174 10.79 -17.96 -14.96
C ARG A 174 10.01 -16.75 -14.47
N THR A 175 9.32 -16.05 -15.37
CA THR A 175 8.53 -14.86 -15.02
C THR A 175 7.38 -15.21 -14.08
N ASN A 176 6.64 -16.29 -14.33
CA ASN A 176 5.54 -16.72 -13.45
C ASN A 176 6.05 -17.10 -12.05
N ARG A 177 7.20 -17.80 -11.96
CA ARG A 177 7.83 -18.09 -10.67
C ARG A 177 8.24 -16.81 -9.94
N GLN A 178 8.83 -15.85 -10.65
CA GLN A 178 9.21 -14.56 -10.08
C GLN A 178 8.00 -13.76 -9.60
N GLU A 179 6.92 -13.73 -10.39
CA GLU A 179 5.66 -13.07 -10.05
C GLU A 179 5.08 -13.63 -8.76
N LYS A 180 4.98 -14.96 -8.63
CA LYS A 180 4.51 -15.62 -7.41
C LYS A 180 5.37 -15.29 -6.20
N PHE A 181 6.69 -15.28 -6.36
CA PHE A 181 7.62 -14.96 -5.28
C PHE A 181 7.45 -13.50 -4.82
N VAL A 182 7.43 -12.55 -5.76
CA VAL A 182 7.25 -11.12 -5.46
C VAL A 182 5.90 -10.88 -4.78
N LYS A 183 4.83 -11.51 -5.28
CA LYS A 183 3.50 -11.41 -4.68
C LYS A 183 3.49 -11.94 -3.24
N SER A 184 4.07 -13.12 -3.00
CA SER A 184 4.16 -13.70 -1.66
C SER A 184 4.98 -12.82 -0.71
N CYS A 185 6.10 -12.24 -1.17
CA CYS A 185 6.88 -11.31 -0.35
C CYS A 185 6.10 -10.03 0.00
N ALA A 186 5.38 -9.46 -0.97
CA ALA A 186 4.55 -8.28 -0.75
C ALA A 186 3.40 -8.56 0.24
N GLU A 187 2.70 -9.69 0.06
CA GLU A 187 1.63 -10.13 0.97
C GLU A 187 2.17 -10.34 2.38
N GLN A 188 3.34 -10.97 2.54
CA GLN A 188 3.97 -11.19 3.84
C GLN A 188 4.37 -9.86 4.51
N LEU A 189 4.94 -8.92 3.75
CA LEU A 189 5.32 -7.60 4.27
C LEU A 189 4.09 -6.82 4.76
N VAL A 190 3.01 -6.81 3.97
CA VAL A 190 1.74 -6.17 4.35
C VAL A 190 1.14 -6.85 5.58
N CYS A 191 1.06 -8.18 5.61
CA CYS A 191 0.55 -8.93 6.76
C CYS A 191 1.36 -8.64 8.04
N GLN A 192 2.69 -8.57 7.93
CA GLN A 192 3.55 -8.26 9.06
C GLN A 192 3.32 -6.83 9.55
N GLY A 193 3.23 -5.87 8.64
CA GLY A 193 2.94 -4.47 8.97
C GLY A 193 1.59 -4.31 9.67
N LEU A 194 0.54 -4.94 9.15
CA LEU A 194 -0.80 -4.92 9.75
C LEU A 194 -0.80 -5.53 11.16
N LYS A 195 -0.13 -6.66 11.36
CA LYS A 195 -0.03 -7.30 12.68
C LYS A 195 0.70 -6.43 13.69
N LEU A 196 1.81 -5.82 13.29
CA LEU A 196 2.57 -4.93 14.16
C LEU A 196 1.76 -3.68 14.53
N SER A 197 1.09 -3.08 13.54
CA SER A 197 0.23 -1.92 13.76
C SER A 197 -0.92 -2.26 14.70
N SER A 198 -1.63 -3.36 14.46
CA SER A 198 -2.74 -3.80 15.28
C SER A 198 -2.30 -4.13 16.71
N HIS A 199 -1.13 -4.76 16.89
CA HIS A 199 -0.59 -4.99 18.23
C HIS A 199 -0.31 -3.67 18.96
N LYS A 200 0.28 -2.70 18.26
CA LYS A 200 0.58 -1.39 18.86
C LYS A 200 -0.67 -0.58 19.15
N GLU A 201 -1.69 -0.68 18.29
CA GLU A 201 -3.00 -0.06 18.48
C GLU A 201 -3.68 -0.64 19.73
N ASN A 202 -3.72 -1.96 19.86
CA ASN A 202 -4.29 -2.62 21.05
C ASN A 202 -3.54 -2.24 22.35
N GLU A 203 -2.20 -2.19 22.33
CA GLU A 203 -1.42 -1.72 23.48
C GLU A 203 -1.81 -0.30 23.91
N LEU A 204 -1.97 0.61 22.94
CA LEU A 204 -2.35 2.00 23.21
C LEU A 204 -3.80 2.11 23.67
N GLU A 205 -4.68 1.26 23.15
CA GLU A 205 -6.08 1.19 23.57
C GLU A 205 -6.21 0.68 25.02
N ASP A 206 -5.44 -0.34 25.38
CA ASP A 206 -5.32 -0.84 26.76
C ASP A 206 -4.77 0.25 27.71
N GLU A 207 -3.70 0.95 27.32
CA GLU A 207 -3.14 2.07 28.09
C GLU A 207 -4.16 3.21 28.27
N ALA A 208 -4.90 3.55 27.21
CA ALA A 208 -5.95 4.56 27.27
C ALA A 208 -7.09 4.15 28.22
N GLY A 209 -7.52 2.88 28.17
CA GLY A 209 -8.50 2.32 29.09
C GLY A 209 -8.05 2.43 30.55
N MET A 210 -6.83 1.98 30.86
CA MET A 210 -6.26 2.06 32.21
C MET A 210 -6.15 3.51 32.72
N LEU A 211 -5.76 4.45 31.86
CA LEU A 211 -5.70 5.87 32.21
C LEU A 211 -7.10 6.44 32.47
N GLN A 212 -8.10 6.03 31.69
CA GLN A 212 -9.47 6.48 31.87
C GLN A 212 -10.08 5.96 33.18
N GLU A 213 -9.84 4.69 33.54
CA GLU A 213 -10.22 4.14 34.84
C GLU A 213 -9.58 4.93 35.99
N ARG A 214 -8.28 5.19 35.91
CA ARG A 214 -7.55 5.97 36.93
C ARG A 214 -8.07 7.40 37.06
N ILE A 215 -8.43 8.04 35.96
CA ILE A 215 -9.06 9.38 35.98
C ILE A 215 -10.40 9.33 36.70
N GLU A 216 -11.21 8.30 36.45
CA GLU A 216 -12.52 8.17 37.09
C GLU A 216 -12.41 7.87 38.58
N GLU A 217 -11.44 7.03 38.98
CA GLU A 217 -11.09 6.82 40.39
C GLU A 217 -10.69 8.13 41.08
N GLU A 218 -9.80 8.92 40.47
CA GLU A 218 -9.35 10.20 41.03
C GLU A 218 -10.51 11.20 41.17
N LYS A 219 -11.42 11.26 40.18
CA LYS A 219 -12.63 12.09 40.28
C LYS A 219 -13.53 11.65 41.44
N ASN A 220 -13.72 10.35 41.64
CA ASN A 220 -14.53 9.82 42.73
C ASN A 220 -13.93 10.17 44.09
N VAL A 221 -12.62 9.94 44.27
CA VAL A 221 -11.91 10.31 45.50
C VAL A 221 -11.96 11.82 45.74
N HIS A 222 -11.78 12.63 44.69
CA HIS A 222 -11.88 14.08 44.78
C HIS A 222 -13.26 14.52 45.24
N MET A 223 -14.32 13.98 44.64
CA MET A 223 -15.71 14.27 45.02
C MET A 223 -16.00 13.88 46.47
N GLU A 224 -15.58 12.70 46.91
CA GLU A 224 -15.74 12.26 48.30
C GLU A 224 -15.00 13.17 49.28
N THR A 225 -13.77 13.57 48.93
CA THR A 225 -12.96 14.50 49.73
C THR A 225 -13.64 15.87 49.82
N GLU A 226 -14.15 16.40 48.71
CA GLU A 226 -14.86 17.68 48.69
C GLU A 226 -16.12 17.62 49.55
N ILE A 227 -16.91 16.56 49.44
CA ILE A 227 -18.10 16.33 50.27
C ILE A 227 -17.72 16.26 51.75
N PHE A 228 -16.66 15.52 52.10
CA PHE A 228 -16.16 15.43 53.47
C PHE A 228 -15.77 16.81 54.02
N LEU A 229 -14.98 17.58 53.26
CA LEU A 229 -14.55 18.91 53.67
C LEU A 229 -15.73 19.89 53.81
N LYS A 230 -16.71 19.84 52.89
CA LYS A 230 -17.94 20.64 53.01
C LYS A 230 -18.72 20.31 54.29
N ARG A 231 -18.84 19.02 54.64
CA ARG A 231 -19.47 18.59 55.90
C ARG A 231 -18.71 19.09 57.13
N GLN A 232 -17.38 18.97 57.14
CA GLN A 232 -16.57 19.49 58.25
C GLN A 232 -16.68 21.00 58.40
N HIS A 233 -16.65 21.72 57.27
CA HIS A 233 -16.83 23.17 57.26
C HIS A 233 -18.22 23.54 57.82
N ALA A 234 -19.28 22.85 57.43
CA ALA A 234 -20.63 23.10 57.95
C ALA A 234 -20.69 22.87 59.47
N ASN A 235 -20.14 21.76 59.96
CA ASN A 235 -20.07 21.45 61.39
C ASN A 235 -19.32 22.54 62.19
N LEU A 236 -18.19 23.03 61.67
CA LEU A 236 -17.44 24.12 62.29
C LEU A 236 -18.21 25.45 62.27
N ARG A 237 -18.95 25.76 61.19
CA ARG A 237 -19.82 26.95 61.14
C ARG A 237 -20.91 26.88 62.21
N GLU A 238 -21.56 25.73 62.36
CA GLU A 238 -22.61 25.53 63.39
C GLU A 238 -22.03 25.69 64.80
N LYS A 239 -20.87 25.09 65.08
CA LYS A 239 -20.17 25.28 66.37
C LYS A 239 -19.81 26.74 66.61
N LEU A 240 -19.31 27.44 65.60
CA LEU A 240 -18.97 28.86 65.71
C LEU A 240 -20.22 29.69 66.02
N GLN A 241 -21.33 29.47 65.32
CA GLN A 241 -22.60 30.14 65.58
C GLN A 241 -23.10 29.88 67.01
N PHE A 242 -23.02 28.63 67.47
CA PHE A 242 -23.37 28.28 68.84
C PHE A 242 -22.52 29.06 69.87
N TRP A 243 -21.21 29.15 69.67
CA TRP A 243 -20.33 29.89 70.57
C TRP A 243 -20.55 31.40 70.54
N ILE A 244 -20.85 31.97 69.37
CA ILE A 244 -21.21 33.39 69.24
C ILE A 244 -22.49 33.68 70.02
N GLN A 245 -23.56 32.92 69.80
CA GLN A 245 -24.84 33.10 70.50
C GLN A 245 -24.68 32.95 72.01
N ARG A 246 -23.88 31.97 72.45
CA ARG A 246 -23.57 31.80 73.87
C ARG A 246 -22.83 33.02 74.44
N TYR A 247 -21.81 33.49 73.74
CA TYR A 247 -21.04 34.65 74.17
C TYR A 247 -21.90 35.92 74.24
N GLU A 248 -22.74 36.16 73.23
CA GLU A 248 -23.69 37.28 73.20
C GLU A 248 -24.64 37.22 74.40
N LYS A 249 -25.23 36.04 74.68
CA LYS A 249 -26.09 35.84 75.84
C LYS A 249 -25.37 36.09 77.16
N ASP A 250 -24.17 35.52 77.34
CA ASP A 250 -23.38 35.72 78.56
C ASP A 250 -23.00 37.21 78.73
N MET A 251 -22.71 37.92 77.63
CA MET A 251 -22.46 39.36 77.63
C MET A 251 -23.71 40.17 78.00
N GLU A 252 -24.87 39.86 77.43
CA GLU A 252 -26.14 40.49 77.78
C GLU A 252 -26.49 40.30 79.27
N GLU A 253 -26.33 39.08 79.80
CA GLU A 253 -26.54 38.78 81.21
C GLU A 253 -25.61 39.62 82.11
N LYS A 254 -24.34 39.76 81.73
CA LYS A 254 -23.37 40.59 82.46
C LYS A 254 -23.66 42.08 82.35
N GLU A 255 -24.09 42.57 81.20
CA GLU A 255 -24.52 43.96 81.02
C GLU A 255 -25.76 44.28 81.86
N GLN A 256 -26.73 43.35 81.92
CA GLN A 256 -27.91 43.47 82.77
C GLN A 256 -27.52 43.49 84.26
N GLU A 257 -26.61 42.61 84.70
CA GLU A 257 -26.08 42.59 86.07
C GLU A 257 -25.39 43.92 86.42
N ILE A 258 -24.53 44.43 85.54
CA ILE A 258 -23.86 45.72 85.70
C ILE A 258 -24.88 46.86 85.77
N SER A 259 -25.90 46.87 84.91
CA SER A 259 -26.97 47.87 84.91
C SER A 259 -27.78 47.84 86.21
N ALA A 260 -28.15 46.65 86.68
CA ALA A 260 -28.85 46.47 87.95
C ALA A 260 -28.01 46.96 89.14
N LEU A 261 -26.71 46.63 89.18
CA LEU A 261 -25.78 47.12 90.21
C LEU A 261 -25.58 48.64 90.14
N LYS A 262 -25.45 49.22 88.95
CA LYS A 262 -25.39 50.68 88.74
C LYS A 262 -26.66 51.36 89.26
N ASN A 263 -27.84 50.81 88.95
CA ASN A 263 -29.13 51.32 89.43
C ASN A 263 -29.23 51.22 90.96
N LYS A 264 -28.85 50.08 91.55
CA LYS A 264 -28.83 49.90 93.01
C LYS A 264 -27.88 50.90 93.69
N ARG A 265 -26.68 51.09 93.15
CA ARG A 265 -25.72 52.10 93.64
C ARG A 265 -26.30 53.50 93.55
N ASN A 266 -26.91 53.87 92.41
CA ASN A 266 -27.50 55.19 92.21
C ASN A 266 -28.66 55.45 93.18
N ASN A 267 -29.52 54.46 93.40
CA ASN A 267 -30.63 54.54 94.36
C ASN A 267 -30.12 54.72 95.80
N SER A 268 -29.12 53.93 96.21
CA SER A 268 -28.47 54.11 97.52
C SER A 268 -27.81 55.48 97.66
N HIS A 269 -27.17 55.97 96.60
CA HIS A 269 -26.56 57.31 96.59
C HIS A 269 -27.61 58.42 96.72
N ALA A 270 -28.72 58.33 95.98
CA ALA A 270 -29.85 59.26 96.09
C ALA A 270 -30.43 59.24 97.50
N ARG A 271 -30.59 58.06 98.11
CA ARG A 271 -31.06 57.94 99.50
C ARG A 271 -30.12 58.61 100.50
N ILE A 272 -28.81 58.42 100.34
CA ILE A 272 -27.82 59.10 101.18
C ILE A 272 -27.91 60.61 100.99
N GLN A 273 -27.99 61.11 99.76
CA GLN A 273 -28.14 62.54 99.49
C GLN A 273 -29.41 63.13 100.13
N GLU A 274 -30.55 62.44 100.02
CA GLU A 274 -31.81 62.83 100.67
C GLU A 274 -31.65 62.92 102.19
N LEU A 275 -31.06 61.90 102.81
CA LEU A 275 -30.83 61.88 104.27
C LEU A 275 -29.86 62.98 104.68
N SER A 276 -28.78 63.20 103.95
CA SER A 276 -27.84 64.31 104.19
C SER A 276 -28.53 65.67 104.07
N LYS A 277 -29.43 65.84 103.10
CA LYS A 277 -30.25 67.05 102.97
C LYS A 277 -31.15 67.22 104.19
N LYS A 278 -31.93 66.19 104.57
CA LYS A 278 -32.78 66.24 105.77
C LYS A 278 -32.00 66.56 107.04
N CYS A 279 -30.80 65.98 107.21
CA CYS A 279 -29.94 66.30 108.35
C CYS A 279 -29.49 67.77 108.34
N ARG A 280 -29.12 68.33 107.17
CA ARG A 280 -28.79 69.75 107.04
C ARG A 280 -30.00 70.63 107.36
N ASP A 281 -31.16 70.35 106.77
CA ASP A 281 -32.40 71.09 107.01
C ASP A 281 -32.76 71.06 108.52
N MET A 282 -32.64 69.91 109.19
CA MET A 282 -32.86 69.80 110.64
C MET A 282 -31.82 70.57 111.46
N GLN A 283 -30.55 70.57 111.04
CA GLN A 283 -29.49 71.35 111.70
C GLN A 283 -29.75 72.85 111.58
N GLU A 284 -30.17 73.32 110.40
CA GLU A 284 -30.59 74.71 110.17
C GLU A 284 -31.72 75.10 111.11
N VAL A 285 -32.79 74.30 111.20
CA VAL A 285 -33.91 74.54 112.14
C VAL A 285 -33.45 74.58 113.60
N ILE A 286 -32.52 73.71 114.01
CA ILE A 286 -31.96 73.73 115.38
C ILE A 286 -31.15 75.00 115.63
N ILE A 287 -30.37 75.44 114.65
CA ILE A 287 -29.59 76.69 114.74
C ILE A 287 -30.54 77.88 114.81
N GLU A 288 -31.56 77.93 113.96
CA GLU A 288 -32.60 78.96 113.95
C GLU A 288 -33.33 79.03 115.30
N ASP A 289 -33.84 77.91 115.84
CA ASP A 289 -34.49 77.87 117.16
C ASP A 289 -33.54 78.29 118.30
N ARG A 290 -32.25 77.95 118.22
CA ARG A 290 -31.23 78.43 119.18
C ARG A 290 -31.04 79.95 119.08
N MET A 291 -30.88 80.48 117.87
CA MET A 291 -30.72 81.91 117.60
C MET A 291 -31.96 82.68 118.04
N GLU A 292 -33.17 82.19 117.75
CA GLU A 292 -34.43 82.77 118.19
C GLU A 292 -34.53 82.79 119.72
N LYS A 293 -34.21 81.68 120.40
CA LYS A 293 -34.17 81.63 121.88
C LYS A 293 -33.14 82.57 122.48
N GLU A 294 -32.00 82.77 121.83
CA GLU A 294 -31.00 83.74 122.24
C GLU A 294 -31.48 85.18 122.01
N HIS A 295 -32.10 85.48 120.87
CA HIS A 295 -32.73 86.77 120.59
C HIS A 295 -33.85 87.10 121.60
N LEU A 296 -34.72 86.14 121.91
CA LEU A 296 -35.76 86.26 122.95
C LEU A 296 -35.16 86.51 124.32
N ARG A 297 -34.09 85.80 124.69
CA ARG A 297 -33.38 86.03 125.96
C ARG A 297 -32.75 87.43 126.01
N ALA A 298 -32.08 87.86 124.94
CA ALA A 298 -31.50 89.18 124.84
C ALA A 298 -32.55 90.30 124.89
N GLN A 299 -33.72 90.11 124.27
CA GLN A 299 -34.86 91.02 124.37
C GLN A 299 -35.38 91.10 125.80
N LEU A 300 -35.62 89.96 126.46
CA LEU A 300 -36.06 89.93 127.85
C LEU A 300 -35.03 90.59 128.79
N GLU A 301 -33.73 90.36 128.59
CA GLU A 301 -32.68 91.04 129.36
C GLU A 301 -32.67 92.54 129.10
N LYS A 302 -32.85 92.98 127.85
CA LYS A 302 -32.96 94.41 127.51
C LYS A 302 -34.17 95.03 128.20
N GLU A 303 -35.34 94.40 128.11
CA GLU A 303 -36.54 94.84 128.81
C GLU A 303 -36.36 94.83 130.33
N GLN A 304 -35.65 93.85 130.90
CA GLN A 304 -35.33 93.83 132.34
C GLN A 304 -34.41 94.99 132.73
N LYS A 305 -33.38 95.28 131.93
CA LYS A 305 -32.50 96.43 132.13
C LYS A 305 -33.28 97.74 132.00
N GLU A 306 -34.17 97.86 131.03
CA GLU A 306 -35.08 99.00 130.84
C GLU A 306 -36.06 99.14 132.00
N ARG A 307 -36.69 98.06 132.47
CA ARG A 307 -37.55 98.04 133.67
C ARG A 307 -36.76 98.42 134.92
N GLY A 308 -35.52 97.93 135.05
CA GLY A 308 -34.61 98.29 136.14
C GLY A 308 -34.24 99.77 136.11
N ALA A 309 -33.92 100.31 134.94
CA ALA A 309 -33.69 101.74 134.75
C ALA A 309 -34.94 102.57 135.05
N ALA A 310 -36.11 102.17 134.53
CA ALA A 310 -37.40 102.79 134.84
C ALA A 310 -37.69 102.75 136.34
N THR A 311 -37.41 101.64 137.03
CA THR A 311 -37.56 101.51 138.48
C THR A 311 -36.60 102.43 139.24
N LYS A 312 -35.33 102.55 138.80
CA LYS A 312 -34.37 103.50 139.37
C LYS A 312 -34.82 104.96 139.17
N ILE A 313 -35.33 105.31 137.99
CA ILE A 313 -35.91 106.64 137.70
C ILE A 313 -37.12 106.89 138.60
N GLN A 314 -38.04 105.92 138.70
CA GLN A 314 -39.21 106.01 139.58
C GLN A 314 -38.82 106.11 141.07
N ALA A 315 -37.80 105.38 141.52
CA ALA A 315 -37.31 105.41 142.90
C ALA A 315 -36.57 106.71 143.21
N TRP A 316 -35.78 107.24 142.26
CA TRP A 316 -35.17 108.57 142.36
C TRP A 316 -36.25 109.65 142.48
N TRP A 317 -37.27 109.62 141.62
CA TRP A 317 -38.39 110.56 141.68
C TRP A 317 -39.17 110.47 143.00
N ARG A 318 -39.51 109.25 143.46
CA ARG A 318 -40.18 109.01 144.75
C ARG A 318 -39.31 109.45 145.95
N GLY A 319 -38.00 109.22 145.91
CA GLY A 319 -37.06 109.67 146.93
C GLY A 319 -36.89 111.18 146.97
N THR A 320 -36.91 111.85 145.82
CA THR A 320 -36.93 113.32 145.70
C THR A 320 -38.24 113.89 146.25
N LEU A 321 -39.38 113.25 145.98
CA LEU A 321 -40.69 113.60 146.57
C LEU A 321 -40.70 113.51 148.11
N VAL A 322 -40.04 112.51 148.68
CA VAL A 322 -39.93 112.34 150.15
C VAL A 322 -38.99 113.39 150.77
N ARG A 323 -37.84 113.70 150.14
CA ARG A 323 -36.87 114.69 150.65
C ARG A 323 -37.31 116.14 150.52
N ARG A 324 -38.33 116.43 149.70
CA ARG A 324 -38.95 117.77 149.55
C ARG A 324 -40.22 117.99 150.41
N GLY A 325 -40.63 117.03 151.25
CA GLY A 325 -41.66 117.25 152.29
C GLY A 325 -43.13 117.27 151.83
N LEU A 326 -43.50 116.59 150.74
CA LEU A 326 -44.86 116.64 150.14
C LEU A 326 -45.61 115.29 150.14
N ARG A 327 -45.84 114.62 151.29
CA ARG A 327 -46.93 113.62 151.39
C ARG A 327 -47.41 113.22 152.81
N SER A 328 -48.73 113.28 153.02
CA SER A 328 -49.51 112.81 154.19
C SER A 328 -49.98 111.33 154.09
N PRO A 329 -50.34 110.66 155.21
CA PRO A 329 -50.70 109.23 155.23
C PRO A 329 -52.21 108.94 155.16
N LYS A 330 -52.61 107.87 154.47
CA LYS A 330 -53.95 107.25 154.60
C LYS A 330 -53.90 105.71 154.61
N LYS A 331 -54.89 105.15 155.30
CA LYS A 331 -55.04 103.81 155.90
C LYS A 331 -55.58 102.73 154.93
N ALA A 332 -55.55 101.50 155.45
CA ALA A 332 -55.84 100.18 154.88
C ALA A 332 -57.30 99.87 154.49
N ASP A 333 -57.48 98.79 153.71
CA ASP A 333 -58.69 97.97 153.70
C ASP A 333 -58.38 96.46 153.56
N LYS A 334 -59.23 95.62 154.16
CA LYS A 334 -59.14 94.15 154.34
C LYS A 334 -60.44 93.51 153.83
N SER A 335 -60.37 92.41 153.08
CA SER A 335 -61.46 91.42 153.00
C SER A 335 -60.93 89.97 152.89
N LYS A 336 -61.75 89.01 153.33
CA LYS A 336 -61.45 87.66 153.85
C LYS A 336 -62.38 86.65 153.16
N SER A 337 -61.90 85.46 152.73
CA SER A 337 -62.66 84.19 152.81
C SER A 337 -61.78 82.92 152.68
N LYS A 338 -61.94 82.03 153.68
CA LYS A 338 -61.56 80.59 153.83
C LYS A 338 -62.46 79.71 152.91
N ALA A 339 -62.29 78.42 152.57
CA ALA A 339 -61.47 77.28 153.02
C ALA A 339 -61.55 76.08 152.03
N GLY A 340 -60.48 75.25 151.97
CA GLY A 340 -60.46 73.77 151.78
C GLY A 340 -60.59 73.19 150.34
N LYS A 341 -59.97 72.08 149.93
CA LYS A 341 -58.94 71.16 150.48
C LYS A 341 -58.52 70.16 149.35
N LYS A 342 -57.20 69.89 149.19
CA LYS A 342 -56.48 68.70 148.62
C LYS A 342 -56.92 68.13 147.24
N GLY A 343 -56.09 68.15 146.18
CA GLY A 343 -54.89 67.31 145.93
C GLY A 343 -55.15 66.44 144.67
N LYS A 344 -54.25 66.12 143.72
CA LYS A 344 -52.83 65.73 143.78
C LYS A 344 -52.25 65.61 142.33
N LYS A 345 -50.98 66.06 142.16
CA LYS A 345 -49.90 65.68 141.19
C LYS A 345 -50.11 65.92 139.67
N LYS A 346 -49.46 66.96 139.08
CA LYS A 346 -48.09 67.01 138.46
C LYS A 346 -47.97 66.13 137.21
N LYS A 347 -47.99 66.72 136.00
CA LYS A 347 -46.83 67.20 135.20
C LYS A 347 -45.73 66.13 135.15
N LYS A 348 -45.31 65.64 133.99
CA LYS A 348 -45.22 66.29 132.68
C LYS A 348 -45.09 65.20 131.62
#